data_AF-A0A3Q9NQE9-F1
#
_entry.id   AF-A0A3Q9NQE9-F1
#
_cell.length_a   1.000
_cell.length_b   1.000
_cell.length_c   1.000
_cell.angle_alpha   90.00
_cell.angle_beta   90.00
_cell.angle_gamma   90.00
#
_symmetry.space_group_name_H-M   'P 1'
#
loop_
_entity.id
_entity.type
_entity.pdbx_description
1 polymer ?
#
loop_
_entity_poly.entity_id
_entity_poly.type
_entity_poly.pdbx_seq_one_letter_code
_entity_poly.pdbx_strand_id
1 'polypeptide(L)'
;MVAPSRYRCRQQAGQVHGRVRRAARAQTSDSSAGTRERSPAPCRRLFIASEPAVKRLYPLVRELAADGIPVAVSCRVLKLSRQPYYRWLAAPVPEADVIEAYRANALFDAHRDDPEFGYRYLADEAEAVGQTMAVRTAWRLCSHNSWFSVFGKGKAKNGKRPGPPVHDDLCAVVDADGRTRHEFKAEGVNQLWLTDISEHNTDEGKLYLCAIKDACSGRIVGYSISSRMKARLAVDALEMGVARRGGDVAGCVVHSDYAEVFVNPRNPCLS
;
A
#
# COMPACT_ATOMS: atom_id res chain seq x y z
N MET A 1 14.70 11.53 -26.30
CA MET A 1 13.37 12.13 -26.03
C MET A 1 12.56 11.10 -25.25
N VAL A 2 12.18 11.42 -24.01
CA VAL A 2 11.41 10.53 -23.13
C VAL A 2 10.01 11.12 -22.97
N ALA A 3 8.97 10.31 -23.12
CA ALA A 3 7.59 10.77 -22.97
C ALA A 3 7.23 10.93 -21.48
N PRO A 4 6.45 11.95 -21.09
CA PRO A 4 6.09 12.16 -19.69
C PRO A 4 5.01 11.16 -19.23
N SER A 5 5.30 10.43 -18.14
CA SER A 5 4.32 9.62 -17.42
C SER A 5 3.14 10.49 -16.96
N ARG A 6 1.91 10.04 -17.22
CA ARG A 6 0.67 10.74 -16.86
C ARG A 6 -0.02 10.09 -15.66
N TYR A 7 0.64 10.06 -14.50
CA TYR A 7 -0.06 9.80 -13.23
C TYR A 7 0.00 11.02 -12.32
N ARG A 8 -1.07 11.83 -12.40
CA ARG A 8 -1.32 12.95 -11.48
C ARG A 8 -1.94 12.39 -10.20
N CYS A 9 -1.20 12.47 -9.10
CA CYS A 9 -1.66 12.05 -7.77
C CYS A 9 -3.04 12.64 -7.44
N ARG A 10 -4.03 11.78 -7.18
CA ARG A 10 -5.36 12.16 -6.70
C ARG A 10 -5.49 11.69 -5.25
N GLN A 11 -5.22 12.59 -4.32
CA GLN A 11 -5.45 12.36 -2.90
C GLN A 11 -6.93 12.02 -2.68
N GLN A 12 -7.19 10.90 -1.98
CA GLN A 12 -8.55 10.54 -1.56
C GLN A 12 -8.90 11.31 -0.28
N ALA A 13 -9.83 12.26 -0.40
CA ALA A 13 -10.66 12.69 0.73
C ALA A 13 -11.84 11.71 0.86
N GLY A 14 -12.28 11.43 2.08
CA GLY A 14 -13.23 10.37 2.36
C GLY A 14 -14.71 10.77 2.30
N GLN A 15 -15.53 9.72 2.05
CA GLN A 15 -16.79 9.41 2.75
C GLN A 15 -18.14 9.96 2.23
N VAL A 16 -19.17 9.20 2.62
CA VAL A 16 -20.62 9.45 2.67
C VAL A 16 -21.48 8.93 1.50
N HIS A 17 -22.50 8.14 1.87
CA HIS A 17 -23.54 7.61 0.98
C HIS A 17 -24.42 8.71 0.36
N GLY A 18 -24.71 8.60 -0.93
CA GLY A 18 -25.67 9.47 -1.62
C GLY A 18 -26.36 8.74 -2.79
N ARG A 19 -27.52 8.15 -2.54
CA ARG A 19 -28.31 7.42 -3.54
C ARG A 19 -29.05 8.41 -4.46
N VAL A 20 -28.45 8.78 -5.59
CA VAL A 20 -29.10 9.66 -6.58
C VAL A 20 -29.32 8.92 -7.90
N ARG A 21 -30.59 8.62 -8.19
CA ARG A 21 -31.04 8.25 -9.55
C ARG A 21 -30.87 9.47 -10.46
N ARG A 22 -30.35 9.29 -11.68
CA ARG A 22 -30.61 10.23 -12.79
C ARG A 22 -30.99 9.50 -14.08
N ALA A 23 -31.81 10.21 -14.84
CA ALA A 23 -32.63 9.68 -15.92
C ALA A 23 -31.85 9.23 -17.16
N ALA A 24 -32.49 8.36 -17.94
CA ALA A 24 -32.08 8.04 -19.29
C ALA A 24 -32.21 9.26 -20.22
N ARG A 25 -31.40 9.27 -21.28
CA ARG A 25 -31.80 9.87 -22.56
C ARG A 25 -31.29 8.99 -23.69
N ALA A 26 -32.21 8.47 -24.50
CA ALA A 26 -31.89 7.67 -25.67
C ALA A 26 -31.56 8.57 -26.87
N GLN A 27 -30.60 8.13 -27.70
CA GLN A 27 -30.51 8.48 -29.12
C GLN A 27 -30.05 7.23 -29.90
N THR A 28 -30.98 6.64 -30.63
CA THR A 28 -30.77 5.83 -31.84
C THR A 28 -30.43 6.79 -33.01
N SER A 29 -29.69 6.46 -34.07
CA SER A 29 -28.76 5.36 -34.42
C SER A 29 -27.84 5.91 -35.57
N ASP A 30 -27.02 5.22 -36.39
CA ASP A 30 -26.89 3.80 -36.76
C ASP A 30 -25.49 3.47 -37.36
N SER A 31 -25.27 2.18 -37.66
CA SER A 31 -24.40 1.56 -38.69
C SER A 31 -23.27 2.38 -39.36
N SER A 32 -22.00 1.95 -39.32
CA SER A 32 -21.56 0.80 -40.15
C SER A 32 -20.09 0.35 -39.90
N ALA A 33 -19.75 -0.82 -40.45
CA ALA A 33 -18.59 -1.67 -40.17
C ALA A 33 -17.17 -1.06 -40.30
N GLY A 34 -16.25 -1.59 -39.49
CA GLY A 34 -14.82 -1.26 -39.53
C GLY A 34 -13.94 -2.16 -38.65
N THR A 35 -14.18 -3.47 -38.62
CA THR A 35 -13.43 -4.42 -37.78
C THR A 35 -11.95 -4.45 -38.13
N ARG A 36 -11.12 -3.82 -37.28
CA ARG A 36 -9.67 -4.08 -37.22
C ARG A 36 -9.37 -4.75 -35.89
N GLU A 37 -9.35 -6.07 -35.90
CA GLU A 37 -8.79 -6.86 -34.81
C GLU A 37 -7.33 -6.43 -34.60
N ARG A 38 -7.05 -5.83 -33.44
CA ARG A 38 -5.69 -5.55 -33.02
C ARG A 38 -5.24 -6.69 -32.13
N SER A 39 -4.76 -7.76 -32.75
CA SER A 39 -4.27 -8.95 -32.05
C SER A 39 -3.25 -8.54 -30.96
N PRO A 40 -3.45 -8.91 -29.69
CA PRO A 40 -2.42 -8.73 -28.68
C PRO A 40 -1.22 -9.59 -29.05
N ALA A 41 -0.01 -9.05 -28.91
CA ALA A 41 1.21 -9.74 -29.29
C ALA A 41 1.41 -11.03 -28.47
N PRO A 42 1.97 -12.10 -29.06
CA PRO A 42 2.19 -13.34 -28.33
C PRO A 42 3.29 -13.16 -27.27
N CYS A 43 2.88 -12.99 -26.00
CA CYS A 43 3.81 -13.02 -24.87
C CYS A 43 4.38 -14.44 -24.74
N ARG A 44 5.55 -14.65 -25.35
CA ARG A 44 6.09 -15.98 -25.69
C ARG A 44 6.71 -16.74 -24.51
N ARG A 45 6.23 -16.49 -23.29
CA ARG A 45 6.68 -17.17 -22.06
C ARG A 45 5.51 -17.29 -21.08
N LEU A 46 4.74 -18.37 -21.20
CA LEU A 46 3.79 -18.78 -20.18
C LEU A 46 4.56 -19.11 -18.90
N PHE A 47 4.42 -18.29 -17.86
CA PHE A 47 4.93 -18.64 -16.54
C PHE A 47 4.07 -19.76 -15.95
N ILE A 48 4.61 -20.97 -15.88
CA ILE A 48 3.95 -22.09 -15.24
C ILE A 48 3.94 -21.82 -13.73
N ALA A 49 2.74 -21.65 -13.16
CA ALA A 49 2.54 -21.47 -11.72
C ALA A 49 3.20 -22.61 -10.93
N SER A 50 3.53 -22.36 -9.65
CA SER A 50 4.28 -23.30 -8.81
C SER A 50 3.46 -24.55 -8.44
N GLU A 51 3.35 -25.47 -9.39
CA GLU A 51 2.66 -26.77 -9.27
C GLU A 51 3.17 -27.59 -8.08
N PRO A 52 2.31 -28.31 -7.34
CA PRO A 52 2.75 -29.22 -6.29
C PRO A 52 3.71 -30.26 -6.87
N ALA A 53 4.81 -30.54 -6.16
CA ALA A 53 5.95 -31.29 -6.68
C ALA A 53 5.60 -32.66 -7.31
N VAL A 54 4.51 -33.27 -6.85
CA VAL A 54 3.97 -34.55 -7.34
C VAL A 54 3.41 -34.44 -8.77
N LYS A 55 2.69 -33.36 -9.12
CA LYS A 55 2.12 -33.19 -10.47
C LYS A 55 3.20 -33.02 -11.55
N ARG A 56 4.31 -32.35 -11.21
CA ARG A 56 5.44 -32.10 -12.14
C ARG A 56 6.10 -33.38 -12.69
N LEU A 57 5.85 -34.54 -12.07
CA LEU A 57 6.35 -35.84 -12.51
C LEU A 57 5.38 -36.60 -13.44
N TYR A 58 4.13 -36.14 -13.60
CA TYR A 58 3.16 -36.83 -14.46
C TYR A 58 3.46 -36.74 -15.97
N PRO A 59 4.04 -35.64 -16.52
CA PRO A 59 4.54 -35.63 -17.91
C PRO A 59 5.55 -36.75 -18.19
N LEU A 60 6.49 -36.98 -17.27
CA LEU A 60 7.47 -38.05 -17.37
C LEU A 60 6.83 -39.45 -17.35
N VAL A 61 5.79 -39.66 -16.51
CA VAL A 61 5.03 -40.94 -16.52
C VAL A 61 4.35 -41.17 -17.87
N ARG A 62 3.85 -40.12 -18.52
CA ARG A 62 3.22 -40.18 -19.84
C ARG A 62 4.23 -40.49 -20.95
N GLU A 63 5.41 -39.88 -20.90
CA GLU A 63 6.52 -40.13 -21.84
C GLU A 63 7.00 -41.58 -21.75
N LEU A 64 7.32 -42.07 -20.54
CA LEU A 64 7.70 -43.46 -20.32
C LEU A 64 6.62 -44.46 -20.78
N ALA A 65 5.34 -44.09 -20.66
CA ALA A 65 4.23 -44.91 -21.16
C ALA A 65 4.13 -44.94 -22.70
N ALA A 66 4.56 -43.87 -23.38
CA ALA A 66 4.69 -43.86 -24.85
C ALA A 66 5.87 -44.73 -25.31
N ASP A 67 6.95 -44.79 -24.53
CA ASP A 67 8.09 -45.71 -24.73
C ASP A 67 7.78 -47.17 -24.35
N GLY A 68 6.51 -47.50 -24.07
CA GLY A 68 6.04 -48.86 -23.76
C GLY A 68 6.24 -49.31 -22.31
N ILE A 69 6.75 -48.46 -21.41
CA ILE A 69 6.93 -48.80 -19.99
C ILE A 69 5.58 -48.72 -19.27
N PRO A 70 5.09 -49.79 -18.61
CA PRO A 70 3.78 -49.77 -17.97
C PRO A 70 3.67 -48.68 -16.90
N VAL A 71 2.61 -47.86 -16.96
CA VAL A 71 2.31 -46.78 -15.98
C VAL A 71 2.41 -47.27 -14.53
N ALA A 72 2.01 -48.51 -14.25
CA ALA A 72 2.09 -49.11 -12.91
C ALA A 72 3.53 -49.31 -12.40
N VAL A 73 4.52 -49.44 -13.28
CA VAL A 73 5.95 -49.49 -12.96
C VAL A 73 6.46 -48.07 -12.73
N SER A 74 6.23 -47.15 -13.67
CA SER A 74 6.67 -45.75 -13.58
C SER A 74 6.13 -45.05 -12.33
N CYS A 75 4.83 -45.19 -12.02
CA CYS A 75 4.25 -44.66 -10.78
C CYS A 75 4.87 -45.29 -9.52
N ARG A 76 5.21 -46.60 -9.54
CA ARG A 76 5.82 -47.28 -8.39
C ARG A 76 7.24 -46.77 -8.13
N VAL A 77 8.05 -46.64 -9.16
CA VAL A 77 9.44 -46.13 -9.09
C VAL A 77 9.45 -44.68 -8.60
N LEU A 78 8.59 -43.83 -9.16
CA LEU A 78 8.47 -42.41 -8.80
C LEU A 78 7.67 -42.17 -7.49
N LYS A 79 7.21 -43.23 -6.81
CA LYS A 79 6.40 -43.18 -5.57
C LYS A 79 5.10 -42.35 -5.71
N LEU A 80 4.46 -42.44 -6.88
CA LEU A 80 3.22 -41.74 -7.24
C LEU A 80 2.00 -42.65 -7.11
N SER A 81 0.86 -42.08 -6.74
CA SER A 81 -0.43 -42.79 -6.81
C SER A 81 -0.99 -42.80 -8.23
N ARG A 82 -1.53 -43.95 -8.66
CA ARG A 82 -2.09 -44.15 -10.01
C ARG A 82 -3.38 -43.34 -10.25
N GLN A 83 -4.24 -43.21 -9.24
CA GLN A 83 -5.53 -42.53 -9.40
C GLN A 83 -5.38 -41.02 -9.72
N PRO A 84 -4.54 -40.24 -9.02
CA PRO A 84 -4.23 -38.86 -9.41
C PRO A 84 -3.60 -38.73 -10.80
N TYR A 85 -2.73 -39.65 -11.23
CA TYR A 85 -2.14 -39.62 -12.57
C TYR A 85 -3.22 -39.72 -13.66
N TYR A 86 -4.15 -40.68 -13.56
CA TYR A 86 -5.23 -40.81 -14.56
C TYR A 86 -6.22 -39.64 -14.51
N ARG A 87 -6.47 -39.03 -13.34
CA ARG A 87 -7.25 -37.78 -13.24
C ARG A 87 -6.55 -36.61 -13.94
N TRP A 88 -5.22 -36.49 -13.78
CA TRP A 88 -4.42 -35.49 -14.49
C TRP A 88 -4.37 -35.77 -16.00
N LEU A 89 -4.27 -37.03 -16.43
CA LEU A 89 -4.21 -37.38 -17.85
C LEU A 89 -5.47 -36.93 -18.62
N ALA A 90 -6.64 -36.89 -17.97
CA ALA A 90 -7.88 -36.40 -18.55
C ALA A 90 -7.93 -34.87 -18.70
N ALA A 91 -7.21 -34.12 -17.86
CA ALA A 91 -7.12 -32.66 -17.93
C ALA A 91 -5.72 -32.19 -17.44
N PRO A 92 -4.66 -32.31 -18.27
CA PRO A 92 -3.28 -32.08 -17.84
C PRO A 92 -2.98 -30.64 -17.43
N VAL A 93 -3.72 -29.69 -18.02
CA VAL A 93 -3.71 -28.26 -17.70
C VAL A 93 -5.18 -27.82 -17.56
N PRO A 94 -5.71 -27.71 -16.34
CA PRO A 94 -7.07 -27.21 -16.12
C PRO A 94 -7.15 -25.70 -16.37
N GLU A 95 -8.35 -25.22 -16.70
CA GLU A 95 -8.64 -23.80 -16.97
C GLU A 95 -8.17 -22.86 -15.83
N ALA A 96 -8.25 -23.32 -14.58
CA ALA A 96 -7.77 -22.56 -13.42
C ALA A 96 -6.25 -22.28 -13.47
N ASP A 97 -5.44 -23.23 -13.94
CA ASP A 97 -3.98 -23.08 -14.04
C ASP A 97 -3.63 -22.15 -15.23
N VAL A 98 -4.43 -22.16 -16.30
CA VAL A 98 -4.33 -21.21 -17.43
C VAL A 98 -4.65 -19.78 -16.98
N ILE A 99 -5.75 -19.58 -16.26
CA ILE A 99 -6.14 -18.28 -15.70
C ILE A 99 -5.07 -17.78 -14.69
N GLU A 100 -4.52 -18.67 -13.86
CA GLU A 100 -3.45 -18.30 -12.94
C GLU A 100 -2.17 -17.87 -13.67
N ALA A 101 -1.80 -18.54 -14.77
CA ALA A 101 -0.69 -18.14 -15.61
C ALA A 101 -0.90 -16.78 -16.28
N TYR A 102 -2.09 -16.49 -16.84
CA TYR A 102 -2.38 -15.17 -17.42
C TYR A 102 -2.36 -14.04 -16.37
N ARG A 103 -2.88 -14.29 -15.18
CA ARG A 103 -2.78 -13.36 -14.04
C ARG A 103 -1.35 -13.13 -13.59
N ALA A 104 -0.53 -14.18 -13.54
CA ALA A 104 0.89 -14.08 -13.22
C ALA A 104 1.66 -13.27 -14.28
N ASN A 105 1.37 -13.48 -15.57
CA ASN A 105 1.95 -12.70 -16.66
C ASN A 105 1.59 -11.21 -16.52
N ALA A 106 0.32 -10.87 -16.29
CA ALA A 106 -0.11 -9.48 -16.13
C ALA A 106 0.54 -8.78 -14.92
N LEU A 107 0.66 -9.47 -13.78
CA LEU A 107 1.38 -8.95 -12.61
C LEU A 107 2.88 -8.77 -12.88
N PHE A 108 3.49 -9.69 -13.65
CA PHE A 108 4.89 -9.58 -14.05
C PHE A 108 5.14 -8.40 -14.97
N ASP A 109 4.29 -8.22 -15.99
CA ASP A 109 4.40 -7.10 -16.93
C ASP A 109 4.19 -5.76 -16.23
N ALA A 110 3.18 -5.64 -15.38
CA ALA A 110 2.95 -4.44 -14.55
C ALA A 110 4.16 -4.15 -13.63
N HIS A 111 4.77 -5.17 -13.02
CA HIS A 111 5.95 -5.00 -12.16
C HIS A 111 7.23 -4.68 -12.93
N ARG A 112 7.33 -5.12 -14.18
CA ARG A 112 8.42 -4.79 -15.11
C ARG A 112 8.29 -3.35 -15.62
N ASP A 113 7.07 -2.86 -15.82
CA ASP A 113 6.79 -1.48 -16.23
C ASP A 113 6.93 -0.49 -15.07
N ASP A 114 6.48 -0.85 -13.85
CA ASP A 114 6.73 -0.08 -12.63
C ASP A 114 7.17 -0.98 -11.43
N PRO A 115 8.49 -1.08 -11.17
CA PRO A 115 9.02 -1.81 -10.02
C PRO A 115 8.73 -1.17 -8.65
N GLU A 116 8.25 0.07 -8.61
CA GLU A 116 7.88 0.77 -7.37
C GLU A 116 6.53 0.27 -6.84
N PHE A 117 5.69 -0.31 -7.70
CA PHE A 117 4.35 -0.76 -7.35
C PHE A 117 4.36 -1.98 -6.42
N GLY A 118 3.60 -1.88 -5.32
CA GLY A 118 3.26 -3.02 -4.47
C GLY A 118 2.11 -3.84 -5.07
N TYR A 119 1.95 -5.09 -4.61
CA TYR A 119 0.98 -6.07 -5.12
C TYR A 119 -0.49 -5.60 -5.24
N ARG A 120 -0.88 -4.49 -4.61
CA ARG A 120 -2.20 -3.86 -4.76
C ARG A 120 -2.28 -3.08 -6.07
N TYR A 121 -1.35 -2.16 -6.30
CA TYR A 121 -1.26 -1.41 -7.56
C TYR A 121 -1.00 -2.34 -8.76
N LEU A 122 -0.19 -3.39 -8.58
CA LEU A 122 -0.03 -4.42 -9.60
C LEU A 122 -1.34 -5.16 -9.91
N ALA A 123 -2.25 -5.32 -8.94
CA ALA A 123 -3.56 -5.92 -9.18
C ALA A 123 -4.49 -4.96 -9.94
N ASP A 124 -4.42 -3.65 -9.66
CA ASP A 124 -5.18 -2.61 -10.36
C ASP A 124 -4.73 -2.51 -11.84
N GLU A 125 -3.42 -2.54 -12.11
CA GLU A 125 -2.86 -2.59 -13.47
C GLU A 125 -3.22 -3.92 -14.18
N ALA A 126 -3.18 -5.05 -13.47
CA ALA A 126 -3.63 -6.33 -14.01
C ALA A 126 -5.14 -6.33 -14.37
N GLU A 127 -5.98 -5.64 -13.58
CA GLU A 127 -7.39 -5.42 -13.90
C GLU A 127 -7.58 -4.50 -15.12
N ALA A 128 -6.76 -3.46 -15.28
CA ALA A 128 -6.79 -2.58 -16.45
C ALA A 128 -6.50 -3.32 -17.78
N VAL A 129 -5.71 -4.40 -17.74
CA VAL A 129 -5.48 -5.30 -18.90
C VAL A 129 -6.41 -6.51 -18.94
N GLY A 130 -7.50 -6.50 -18.16
CA GLY A 130 -8.56 -7.51 -18.18
C GLY A 130 -8.30 -8.77 -17.33
N GLN A 131 -7.28 -8.79 -16.49
CA GLN A 131 -6.91 -9.92 -15.63
C GLN A 131 -7.32 -9.71 -14.17
N THR A 132 -8.58 -9.32 -13.93
CA THR A 132 -9.14 -9.10 -12.58
C THR A 132 -8.92 -10.30 -11.67
N MET A 133 -8.51 -10.04 -10.42
CA MET A 133 -8.30 -11.07 -9.40
C MET A 133 -8.51 -10.53 -7.98
N ALA A 134 -8.76 -11.43 -7.02
CA ALA A 134 -8.78 -11.03 -5.62
C ALA A 134 -7.39 -10.54 -5.17
N VAL A 135 -7.35 -9.47 -4.37
CA VAL A 135 -6.12 -8.86 -3.83
C VAL A 135 -5.22 -9.88 -3.10
N ARG A 136 -5.80 -10.91 -2.46
CA ARG A 136 -5.04 -12.02 -1.83
C ARG A 136 -4.40 -12.97 -2.85
N THR A 137 -4.97 -13.13 -4.04
CA THR A 137 -4.37 -13.89 -5.15
C THR A 137 -3.19 -13.14 -5.73
N ALA A 138 -3.33 -11.82 -5.97
CA ALA A 138 -2.22 -10.98 -6.41
C ALA A 138 -1.05 -11.02 -5.42
N TRP A 139 -1.34 -10.89 -4.11
CA TRP A 139 -0.35 -11.07 -3.04
C TRP A 139 0.36 -12.44 -3.10
N ARG A 140 -0.40 -13.54 -3.23
CA ARG A 140 0.17 -14.90 -3.31
C ARG A 140 1.11 -15.04 -4.52
N LEU A 141 0.68 -14.58 -5.69
CA LEU A 141 1.46 -14.67 -6.93
C LEU A 141 2.73 -13.82 -6.86
N CYS A 142 2.62 -12.56 -6.44
CA CYS A 142 3.79 -11.69 -6.24
C CYS A 142 4.75 -12.28 -5.20
N SER A 143 4.24 -12.81 -4.08
CA SER A 143 5.07 -13.39 -3.02
C SER A 143 5.75 -14.69 -3.41
N HIS A 144 5.12 -15.54 -4.23
CA HIS A 144 5.74 -16.79 -4.71
C HIS A 144 6.85 -16.51 -5.73
N ASN A 145 6.71 -15.47 -6.54
CA ASN A 145 7.65 -15.10 -7.59
C ASN A 145 8.66 -14.01 -7.18
N SER A 146 8.62 -13.56 -5.92
CA SER A 146 9.46 -12.48 -5.37
C SER A 146 9.31 -11.11 -6.08
N TRP A 147 8.13 -10.81 -6.63
CA TRP A 147 7.81 -9.52 -7.24
C TRP A 147 7.38 -8.54 -6.15
N PHE A 148 8.37 -7.85 -5.56
CA PHE A 148 8.17 -6.91 -4.47
C PHE A 148 8.56 -5.50 -4.92
N SER A 149 7.78 -4.50 -4.48
CA SER A 149 8.10 -3.08 -4.65
C SER A 149 9.53 -2.77 -4.20
N VAL A 150 10.28 -2.02 -5.01
CA VAL A 150 11.67 -1.60 -4.67
C VAL A 150 11.75 -0.72 -3.42
N PHE A 151 10.68 0.03 -3.12
CA PHE A 151 10.55 0.78 -1.85
C PHE A 151 10.04 -0.09 -0.69
N GLY A 152 9.44 -1.24 -1.00
CA GLY A 152 8.89 -2.21 -0.07
C GLY A 152 9.93 -3.01 0.71
N LYS A 153 11.00 -2.39 1.21
CA LYS A 153 11.85 -3.04 2.22
C LYS A 153 11.03 -3.22 3.48
N GLY A 154 10.68 -4.48 3.79
CA GLY A 154 10.06 -4.82 5.06
C GLY A 154 10.91 -4.26 6.20
N LYS A 155 10.31 -3.46 7.09
CA LYS A 155 11.02 -2.88 8.24
C LYS A 155 11.75 -4.02 8.96
N ALA A 156 13.08 -3.92 9.04
CA ALA A 156 13.86 -4.82 9.86
C ALA A 156 13.24 -4.82 11.26
N LYS A 157 12.91 -6.00 11.79
CA LYS A 157 12.36 -6.16 13.15
C LYS A 157 13.47 -5.94 14.18
N ASN A 158 14.08 -4.75 14.17
CA ASN A 158 14.89 -4.26 15.26
C ASN A 158 13.93 -4.10 16.45
N GLY A 159 13.94 -5.10 17.34
CA GLY A 159 12.93 -5.35 18.37
C GLY A 159 12.83 -4.34 19.49
N LYS A 160 13.23 -3.08 19.26
CA LYS A 160 12.90 -1.96 20.13
C LYS A 160 11.40 -1.70 20.00
N ARG A 161 10.63 -2.27 20.93
CA ARG A 161 9.28 -1.75 21.23
C ARG A 161 9.43 -0.25 21.54
N PRO A 162 8.50 0.61 21.09
CA PRO A 162 8.43 1.97 21.60
C PRO A 162 8.46 1.96 23.12
N GLY A 163 9.17 2.91 23.73
CA GLY A 163 9.11 3.09 25.18
C GLY A 163 7.68 3.43 25.62
N PRO A 164 7.35 3.26 26.90
CA PRO A 164 6.09 3.80 27.42
C PRO A 164 6.02 5.31 27.12
N PRO A 165 4.82 5.86 26.82
CA PRO A 165 4.64 7.30 26.72
C PRO A 165 5.19 8.01 27.96
N VAL A 166 5.84 9.16 27.75
CA VAL A 166 6.45 9.93 28.86
C VAL A 166 5.37 10.66 29.68
N HIS A 167 4.19 10.88 29.10
CA HIS A 167 3.01 11.49 29.71
C HIS A 167 1.75 10.78 29.23
N ASP A 168 0.63 11.04 29.91
CA ASP A 168 -0.70 10.62 29.48
C ASP A 168 -1.03 11.25 28.13
N ASP A 169 -1.17 10.42 27.09
CA ASP A 169 -1.59 10.87 25.77
C ASP A 169 -3.10 11.14 25.80
N LEU A 170 -3.48 12.40 26.00
CA LEU A 170 -4.87 12.85 26.03
C LEU A 170 -5.61 12.67 24.68
N CYS A 171 -4.90 12.36 23.60
CA CYS A 171 -5.50 11.99 22.31
C CYS A 171 -5.71 10.47 22.18
N ALA A 172 -5.20 9.64 23.10
CA ALA A 172 -5.29 8.19 23.03
C ALA A 172 -6.64 7.65 23.57
N VAL A 173 -7.42 7.06 22.68
CA VAL A 173 -8.72 6.41 22.96
C VAL A 173 -8.55 4.89 22.81
N VAL A 174 -9.18 4.11 23.69
CA VAL A 174 -9.19 2.65 23.58
C VAL A 174 -10.48 2.18 22.91
N ASP A 175 -10.34 1.53 21.74
CA ASP A 175 -11.45 0.87 21.03
C ASP A 175 -12.13 -0.18 21.91
N ALA A 176 -13.38 -0.54 21.58
CA ALA A 176 -14.08 -1.70 22.13
C ALA A 176 -13.31 -3.04 22.01
N ASP A 177 -12.37 -3.14 21.05
CA ASP A 177 -11.47 -4.28 20.85
C ASP A 177 -10.21 -4.25 21.77
N GLY A 178 -10.12 -3.29 22.69
CA GLY A 178 -8.93 -3.09 23.55
C GLY A 178 -7.71 -2.54 22.81
N ARG A 179 -7.91 -1.89 21.65
CA ARG A 179 -6.83 -1.28 20.85
C ARG A 179 -6.76 0.22 21.08
N THR A 180 -5.60 0.72 21.49
CA THR A 180 -5.35 2.17 21.53
C THR A 180 -5.28 2.75 20.12
N ARG A 181 -6.01 3.84 19.89
CA ARG A 181 -5.94 4.71 18.71
C ARG A 181 -5.82 6.16 19.15
N HIS A 182 -5.33 7.03 18.28
CA HIS A 182 -5.26 8.46 18.55
C HIS A 182 -6.41 9.15 17.82
N GLU A 183 -7.26 9.89 18.54
CA GLU A 183 -8.35 10.68 17.99
C GLU A 183 -7.99 12.17 18.00
N PHE A 184 -7.48 12.65 16.87
CA PHE A 184 -7.10 14.06 16.70
C PHE A 184 -8.29 14.93 16.28
N LYS A 185 -9.32 14.98 17.13
CA LYS A 185 -10.57 15.69 16.87
C LYS A 185 -10.84 16.72 17.98
N ALA A 186 -11.32 17.90 17.58
CA ALA A 186 -11.77 18.95 18.49
C ALA A 186 -13.12 19.50 18.03
N GLU A 187 -13.99 19.82 18.98
CA GLU A 187 -15.32 20.38 18.72
C GLU A 187 -15.30 21.92 18.64
N GLY A 188 -14.30 22.54 19.27
CA GLY A 188 -14.07 23.98 19.29
C GLY A 188 -12.62 24.37 18.98
N VAL A 189 -12.48 25.63 18.56
CA VAL A 189 -11.18 26.29 18.34
C VAL A 189 -10.41 26.37 19.66
N ASN A 190 -9.08 26.24 19.63
CA ASN A 190 -8.20 26.23 20.81
C ASN A 190 -8.51 25.12 21.85
N GLN A 191 -9.14 24.00 21.46
CA GLN A 191 -9.22 22.81 22.32
C GLN A 191 -8.04 21.86 22.12
N LEU A 192 -7.62 21.66 20.87
CA LEU A 192 -6.50 20.78 20.50
C LEU A 192 -5.65 21.43 19.41
N TRP A 193 -4.35 21.58 19.71
CA TRP A 193 -3.32 21.98 18.77
C TRP A 193 -2.39 20.79 18.50
N LEU A 194 -2.14 20.54 17.22
CA LEU A 194 -1.20 19.52 16.74
C LEU A 194 0.09 20.20 16.32
N THR A 195 1.23 19.67 16.76
CA THR A 195 2.55 20.18 16.41
C THR A 195 3.34 19.17 15.59
N ASP A 196 4.01 19.66 14.55
CA ASP A 196 4.98 18.87 13.76
C ASP A 196 6.27 19.67 13.55
N ILE A 197 7.39 18.95 13.50
CA ILE A 197 8.71 19.50 13.15
C ILE A 197 9.19 18.82 11.87
N SER A 198 9.08 19.55 10.76
CA SER A 198 9.53 19.09 9.45
C SER A 198 10.95 19.58 9.13
N GLU A 199 11.79 18.67 8.62
CA GLU A 199 13.12 18.99 8.08
C GLU A 199 13.04 19.20 6.56
N HIS A 200 13.58 20.32 6.09
CA HIS A 200 13.70 20.67 4.68
C HIS A 200 15.17 20.87 4.32
N ASN A 201 15.61 20.30 3.20
CA ASN A 201 16.95 20.56 2.66
C ASN A 201 16.89 21.77 1.72
N THR A 202 17.85 22.68 1.86
CA THR A 202 18.08 23.84 0.98
C THR A 202 19.54 23.84 0.52
N ASP A 203 19.86 24.68 -0.46
CA ASP A 203 21.23 24.80 -0.98
C ASP A 203 22.24 25.36 0.07
N GLU A 204 21.73 26.02 1.11
CA GLU A 204 22.50 26.58 2.23
C GLU A 204 22.60 25.61 3.44
N GLY A 205 21.91 24.47 3.40
CA GLY A 205 21.94 23.45 4.45
C GLY A 205 20.55 22.95 4.86
N LYS A 206 20.40 22.63 6.16
CA LYS A 206 19.14 22.11 6.70
C LYS A 206 18.31 23.22 7.33
N LEU A 207 17.02 23.23 7.04
CA LEU A 207 16.03 24.13 7.59
C LEU A 207 14.97 23.32 8.35
N TYR A 208 14.70 23.67 9.59
CA TYR A 208 13.68 23.06 10.43
C TYR A 208 12.51 24.03 10.58
N LEU A 209 11.30 23.55 10.29
CA LEU A 209 10.03 24.26 10.48
C LEU A 209 9.25 23.54 11.58
N CYS A 210 8.97 24.24 12.69
CA CYS A 210 7.92 23.82 13.62
C CYS A 210 6.63 24.53 13.25
N ALA A 211 5.55 23.79 13.04
CA ALA A 211 4.23 24.35 12.74
C ALA A 211 3.19 23.82 13.73
N ILE A 212 2.33 24.71 14.21
CA ILE A 212 1.24 24.42 15.15
C ILE A 212 -0.08 24.62 14.43
N LYS A 213 -0.87 23.56 14.33
CA LYS A 213 -2.17 23.51 13.65
C LYS A 213 -3.29 23.33 14.65
N ASP A 214 -4.29 24.19 14.58
CA ASP A 214 -5.55 24.04 15.34
C ASP A 214 -6.41 22.94 14.70
N ALA A 215 -6.76 21.90 15.47
CA ALA A 215 -7.41 20.70 14.95
C ALA A 215 -8.86 20.94 14.48
N CYS A 216 -9.57 21.89 15.11
CA CYS A 216 -10.96 22.23 14.77
C CYS A 216 -11.04 23.08 13.50
N SER A 217 -10.27 24.17 13.44
CA SER A 217 -10.29 25.12 12.31
C SER A 217 -9.37 24.76 11.15
N GLY A 218 -8.47 23.81 11.34
CA GLY A 218 -7.48 23.36 10.34
C GLY A 218 -6.38 24.39 10.03
N ARG A 219 -6.37 25.55 10.70
CA ARG A 219 -5.45 26.66 10.44
C ARG A 219 -4.13 26.49 11.19
N ILE A 220 -3.04 26.96 10.59
CA ILE A 220 -1.76 27.14 11.29
C ILE A 220 -1.89 28.36 12.21
N VAL A 221 -1.82 28.13 13.52
CA VAL A 221 -1.91 29.20 14.53
C VAL A 221 -0.55 29.83 14.78
N GLY A 222 0.50 29.01 14.89
CA GLY A 222 1.87 29.45 15.13
C GLY A 222 2.87 28.66 14.31
N TYR A 223 4.04 29.24 14.04
CA TYR A 223 5.16 28.55 13.41
C TYR A 223 6.49 29.20 13.81
N SER A 224 7.59 28.46 13.72
CA SER A 224 8.94 29.01 13.81
C SER A 224 9.88 28.24 12.88
N ILE A 225 10.96 28.89 12.43
CA ILE A 225 11.90 28.38 11.46
C ILE A 225 13.33 28.58 11.98
N SER A 226 14.19 27.56 11.90
CA SER A 226 15.60 27.67 12.29
C SER A 226 16.49 26.70 11.52
N SER A 227 17.79 27.01 11.41
CA SER A 227 18.81 26.10 10.85
C SER A 227 19.23 24.97 11.81
N ARG A 228 18.67 24.92 13.03
CA ARG A 228 18.93 23.86 14.01
C ARG A 228 17.66 23.44 14.73
N MET A 229 17.43 22.12 14.82
CA MET A 229 16.40 21.55 15.68
C MET A 229 16.77 21.76 17.16
N LYS A 230 16.22 22.81 17.76
CA LYS A 230 16.33 23.16 19.17
C LYS A 230 14.94 23.38 19.75
N ALA A 231 14.76 23.14 21.05
CA ALA A 231 13.47 23.33 21.70
C ALA A 231 12.92 24.78 21.66
N ARG A 232 13.77 25.81 21.48
CA ARG A 232 13.28 27.17 21.17
C ARG A 232 12.40 27.22 19.92
N LEU A 233 12.70 26.43 18.89
CA LEU A 233 11.87 26.33 17.68
C LEU A 233 10.40 25.96 18.01
N ALA A 234 10.20 25.10 19.01
CA ALA A 234 8.88 24.72 19.50
C ALA A 234 8.23 25.83 20.35
N VAL A 235 9.01 26.43 21.26
CA VAL A 235 8.56 27.52 22.15
C VAL A 235 8.16 28.75 21.35
N ASP A 236 9.01 29.24 20.45
CA ASP A 236 8.74 30.40 19.59
C ASP A 236 7.46 30.20 18.75
N ALA A 237 7.22 28.97 18.26
CA ALA A 237 6.02 28.63 17.52
C ALA A 237 4.76 28.62 18.41
N LEU A 238 4.90 28.19 19.67
CA LEU A 238 3.82 28.18 20.66
C LEU A 238 3.46 29.59 21.12
N GLU A 239 4.46 30.41 21.48
CA GLU A 239 4.29 31.83 21.83
C GLU A 239 3.60 32.61 20.70
N MET A 240 4.00 32.38 19.45
CA MET A 240 3.33 32.96 18.27
C MET A 240 1.86 32.52 18.17
N GLY A 241 1.56 31.25 18.45
CA GLY A 241 0.20 30.72 18.47
C GLY A 241 -0.68 31.36 19.54
N VAL A 242 -0.17 31.45 20.77
CA VAL A 242 -0.83 32.10 21.92
C VAL A 242 -1.10 33.58 21.61
N ALA A 243 -0.09 34.32 21.15
CA ALA A 243 -0.22 35.74 20.83
C ALA A 243 -1.27 36.00 19.73
N ARG A 244 -1.28 35.20 18.66
CA ARG A 244 -2.27 35.31 17.57
C ARG A 244 -3.70 34.94 17.97
N ARG A 245 -3.89 34.25 19.09
CA ARG A 245 -5.21 33.92 19.65
C ARG A 245 -5.70 34.91 20.71
N GLY A 246 -4.93 35.97 20.99
CA GLY A 246 -5.30 37.00 21.96
C GLY A 246 -4.75 36.77 23.37
N GLY A 247 -3.76 35.87 23.53
CA GLY A 247 -3.07 35.64 24.80
C GLY A 247 -3.71 34.59 25.71
N ASP A 248 -5.03 34.41 25.65
CA ASP A 248 -5.73 33.37 26.42
C ASP A 248 -6.06 32.15 25.54
N VAL A 249 -5.45 31.01 25.91
CA VAL A 249 -5.73 29.67 25.36
C VAL A 249 -5.75 28.62 26.49
N ALA A 250 -6.13 29.04 27.71
CA ALA A 250 -6.17 28.14 28.86
C ALA A 250 -7.09 26.93 28.59
N GLY A 251 -6.57 25.72 28.86
CA GLY A 251 -7.27 24.46 28.57
C GLY A 251 -7.03 23.90 27.15
N CYS A 252 -6.27 24.58 26.28
CA CYS A 252 -5.84 24.01 25.01
C CYS A 252 -4.84 22.86 25.21
N VAL A 253 -5.17 21.67 24.74
CA VAL A 253 -4.23 20.54 24.69
C VAL A 253 -3.26 20.74 23.52
N VAL A 254 -1.97 20.52 23.75
CA VAL A 254 -0.94 20.54 22.70
C VAL A 254 -0.37 19.13 22.52
N HIS A 255 -0.59 18.54 21.36
CA HIS A 255 -0.06 17.22 21.01
C HIS A 255 1.23 17.36 20.16
N SER A 256 2.22 16.51 20.42
CA SER A 256 3.46 16.46 19.65
C SER A 256 3.94 15.02 19.43
N ASP A 257 4.18 14.67 18.17
CA ASP A 257 4.80 13.38 17.83
C ASP A 257 6.33 13.39 18.08
N TYR A 258 6.92 14.55 18.42
CA TYR A 258 8.35 14.77 18.67
C TYR A 258 8.66 15.08 20.15
N ALA A 259 8.36 14.14 21.03
CA ALA A 259 8.51 14.29 22.48
C ALA A 259 9.90 14.80 22.95
N GLU A 260 11.01 14.39 22.34
CA GLU A 260 12.36 14.80 22.79
C GLU A 260 12.59 16.32 22.77
N VAL A 261 11.95 17.05 21.84
CA VAL A 261 12.10 18.50 21.70
C VAL A 261 11.14 19.27 22.62
N PHE A 262 9.97 18.70 22.92
CA PHE A 262 8.92 19.33 23.73
C PHE A 262 8.90 18.91 25.21
N VAL A 263 9.60 17.82 25.59
CA VAL A 263 9.44 17.18 26.91
C VAL A 263 10.74 17.12 27.72
N ASN A 264 11.90 17.51 27.17
CA ASN A 264 13.17 17.40 27.88
C ASN A 264 13.25 18.36 29.09
N PRO A 265 13.26 17.87 30.35
CA PRO A 265 13.26 18.72 31.55
C PRO A 265 14.60 19.42 31.79
N ARG A 266 15.64 19.11 31.01
CA ARG A 266 16.91 19.86 30.99
C ARG A 266 16.89 21.06 30.03
N ASN A 267 15.77 21.32 29.35
CA ASN A 267 15.65 22.46 28.46
C ASN A 267 15.18 23.72 29.23
N PRO A 268 16.04 24.75 29.40
CA PRO A 268 15.72 25.95 30.18
C PRO A 268 14.78 26.93 29.45
N CYS A 269 14.00 26.44 28.47
CA CYS A 269 12.98 27.21 27.75
C CYS A 269 11.59 26.59 27.89
N LEU A 270 11.43 25.54 28.72
CA LEU A 270 10.17 24.86 29.04
C LEU A 270 9.90 24.83 30.56
N SER A 271 10.61 25.66 31.31
CA SER A 271 10.55 25.82 32.77
C SER A 271 9.96 27.17 33.16
#